data_AF-A0A8K0H754-F1
#
_entry.id   AF-A0A8K0H754-F1
#
_cell.length_a   1.000
_cell.length_b   1.000
_cell.length_c   1.000
_cell.angle_alpha   90.00
_cell.angle_beta   90.00
_cell.angle_gamma   90.00
#
_symmetry.space_group_name_H-M   'P 1'
#
loop_
_entity.id
_entity.type
_entity.pdbx_description
1 polymer ?
#
loop_
_entity_poly.entity_id
_entity_poly.type
_entity_poly.pdbx_seq_one_letter_code
_entity_poly.pdbx_strand_id
1 'polypeptide(L)'
;MLNEVVHTGQRKLLDFAFSLRDRLADFLGAMQKCPKALRQKGWKELWKAPSSNWLKANVDASFKDGSSAFAIVVRDEYGRVRFLASKLERVASASEAELKALVWALDLA
;
A
#
# COMPACT_ATOMS: atom_id res chain seq x y z
N MET A 1 4.70 -6.46 22.83
CA MET A 1 4.09 -5.12 22.94
C MET A 1 3.02 -5.05 21.85
N LEU A 2 1.80 -4.67 22.24
CA LEU A 2 0.55 -4.91 21.52
C LEU A 2 0.38 -4.01 20.29
N ASN A 3 -0.24 -4.55 19.23
CA ASN A 3 -0.74 -3.80 18.09
C ASN A 3 -1.83 -2.83 18.55
N GLU A 4 -1.71 -1.54 18.27
CA GLU A 4 -2.80 -0.58 18.47
C GLU A 4 -3.42 -0.20 17.11
N VAL A 5 -4.70 -0.56 16.94
CA VAL A 5 -5.53 -0.09 15.85
C VAL A 5 -6.07 1.28 16.24
N VAL A 6 -5.59 2.34 15.59
CA VAL A 6 -6.12 3.69 15.77
C VAL A 6 -7.21 3.91 14.73
N HIS A 7 -8.47 3.80 15.19
CA HIS A 7 -9.73 4.10 14.50
C HIS A 7 -10.51 2.94 13.84
N THR A 8 -11.75 2.78 14.31
CA THR A 8 -12.78 1.82 13.84
C THR A 8 -13.84 2.55 13.01
N GLY A 9 -13.88 2.30 11.71
CA GLY A 9 -14.94 2.81 10.83
C GLY A 9 -15.14 1.89 9.62
N GLN A 10 -16.06 0.95 9.73
CA GLN A 10 -16.45 0.07 8.62
C GLN A 10 -17.34 0.83 7.63
N ARG A 11 -16.99 0.84 6.33
CA ARG A 11 -17.93 0.58 5.21
C ARG A 11 -17.25 0.62 3.83
N LYS A 12 -17.60 -0.40 3.04
CA LYS A 12 -17.49 -0.58 1.58
C LYS A 12 -16.07 -0.70 1.00
N LEU A 13 -15.52 -1.89 1.22
CA LEU A 13 -14.21 -2.37 0.81
C LEU A 13 -14.25 -3.26 -0.46
N LEU A 14 -15.34 -4.02 -0.63
CA LEU A 14 -15.44 -5.06 -1.67
C LEU A 14 -15.31 -4.58 -3.13
N ASP A 15 -15.71 -3.35 -3.46
CA ASP A 15 -15.61 -2.83 -4.84
C ASP A 15 -14.17 -2.38 -5.19
N PHE A 16 -13.33 -2.13 -4.19
CA PHE A 16 -11.94 -1.71 -4.35
C PHE A 16 -11.00 -2.89 -4.58
N ALA A 17 -11.27 -4.03 -3.93
CA ALA A 17 -10.47 -5.25 -4.01
C ALA A 17 -10.34 -5.82 -5.44
N PHE A 18 -11.40 -5.72 -6.27
CA PHE A 18 -11.36 -6.24 -7.65
C PHE A 18 -10.46 -5.41 -8.58
N SER A 19 -10.47 -4.08 -8.47
CA SER A 19 -9.64 -3.21 -9.31
C SER A 19 -8.14 -3.35 -9.03
N LEU A 20 -7.76 -3.77 -7.82
CA LEU A 20 -6.37 -3.90 -7.41
C LEU A 20 -5.74 -5.24 -7.74
N ARG A 21 -6.53 -6.32 -7.81
CA ARG A 21 -6.02 -7.64 -8.16
C ARG A 21 -5.44 -7.67 -9.57
N ASP A 22 -6.13 -7.02 -10.52
CA ASP A 22 -5.65 -6.90 -11.91
C ASP A 22 -4.38 -6.03 -11.98
N ARG A 23 -4.34 -4.94 -11.21
CA ARG A 23 -3.15 -4.06 -11.11
C ARG A 23 -1.96 -4.73 -10.43
N LEU A 24 -2.20 -5.67 -9.52
CA LEU A 24 -1.14 -6.47 -8.90
C LEU A 24 -0.48 -7.40 -9.92
N ALA A 25 -1.26 -8.03 -10.79
CA ALA A 25 -0.73 -8.86 -11.87
C ALA A 25 0.10 -8.04 -12.86
N ASP A 26 -0.39 -6.85 -13.22
CA ASP A 26 0.34 -5.91 -14.06
C ASP A 26 1.65 -5.43 -13.39
N PHE A 27 1.61 -5.11 -12.10
CA PHE A 27 2.78 -4.69 -11.33
C PHE A 27 3.82 -5.80 -11.19
N LEU A 28 3.40 -7.02 -10.87
CA LEU A 28 4.27 -8.19 -10.79
C LEU A 28 4.87 -8.52 -12.18
N GLY A 29 4.09 -8.39 -13.24
CA GLY A 29 4.56 -8.53 -14.62
C GLY A 29 5.57 -7.44 -15.02
N ALA A 30 5.37 -6.20 -14.58
CA ALA A 30 6.29 -5.09 -14.80
C ALA A 30 7.61 -5.26 -14.03
N MET A 31 7.53 -5.73 -12.78
CA MET A 31 8.70 -6.04 -11.93
C MET A 31 9.56 -7.17 -12.52
N GLN A 32 8.96 -8.18 -13.16
CA GLN A 32 9.69 -9.25 -13.83
C GLN A 32 10.36 -8.83 -15.14
N LYS A 33 9.77 -7.89 -15.90
CA LYS A 33 10.21 -7.61 -17.27
C LYS A 33 11.44 -6.72 -17.39
N CYS A 34 11.78 -5.88 -16.40
CA CYS A 34 13.08 -5.18 -16.32
C CYS A 34 13.22 -4.35 -15.03
N PRO A 35 14.21 -4.63 -14.15
CA PRO A 35 14.51 -3.77 -13.00
C PRO A 35 14.96 -2.35 -13.40
N LYS A 36 15.49 -2.19 -14.63
CA LYS A 36 16.03 -0.93 -15.14
C LYS A 36 15.00 -0.04 -15.86
N ALA A 37 13.85 -0.58 -16.28
CA ALA A 37 12.85 0.19 -17.02
C ALA A 37 12.03 1.15 -16.13
N LEU A 38 12.00 0.91 -14.81
CA LEU A 38 11.43 1.85 -13.84
C LEU A 38 12.39 3.01 -13.51
N ARG A 39 13.68 2.91 -13.89
CA ARG A 39 14.63 4.02 -13.86
C ARG A 39 14.52 4.81 -15.17
N GLN A 40 13.48 5.62 -15.33
CA GLN A 40 13.54 6.93 -16.03
C GLN A 40 12.13 7.46 -16.31
N LYS A 41 11.70 8.44 -15.51
CA LYS A 41 11.54 9.85 -15.91
C LYS A 41 11.02 10.59 -14.67
N GLY A 42 11.65 11.70 -14.31
CA GLY A 42 11.33 12.51 -13.13
C GLY A 42 9.97 13.20 -13.20
N TRP A 43 8.87 12.44 -13.19
CA TRP A 43 7.55 12.96 -12.89
C TRP A 43 7.42 12.90 -11.37
N LYS A 44 7.83 13.98 -10.69
CA LYS A 44 7.28 14.28 -9.37
C LYS A 44 5.81 14.67 -9.60
N GLU A 45 4.95 13.68 -9.80
CA GLU A 45 3.53 13.92 -9.67
C GLU A 45 3.30 14.29 -8.20
N LEU A 46 3.00 15.56 -7.96
CA LEU A 46 2.66 16.03 -6.63
C LEU A 46 1.44 15.26 -6.16
N TRP A 47 1.46 14.83 -4.91
CA TRP A 47 0.35 14.10 -4.31
C TRP A 47 -0.96 14.90 -4.49
N LYS A 48 -2.02 14.20 -4.90
CA LYS A 48 -3.38 14.73 -5.04
C LYS A 48 -4.35 13.81 -4.34
N ALA A 49 -5.45 14.38 -3.84
CA ALA A 49 -6.59 13.59 -3.38
C ALA A 49 -7.11 12.68 -4.53
N PRO A 50 -7.65 11.49 -4.22
CA PRO A 50 -8.29 10.65 -5.22
C PRO A 50 -9.57 11.31 -5.76
N SER A 51 -10.10 10.76 -6.87
CA SER A 51 -11.36 11.22 -7.45
C SER A 51 -12.54 10.99 -6.48
N SER A 52 -13.67 11.66 -6.74
CA SER A 52 -14.89 11.51 -5.92
C SER A 52 -15.32 10.04 -5.79
N ASN A 53 -15.70 9.62 -4.58
CA ASN A 53 -16.04 8.24 -4.20
C ASN A 53 -14.89 7.23 -4.28
N TRP A 54 -13.63 7.68 -4.33
CA TRP A 54 -12.47 6.79 -4.26
C TRP A 54 -11.70 6.94 -2.96
N LEU A 55 -11.20 5.82 -2.45
CA LEU A 55 -10.18 5.80 -1.41
C LEU A 55 -8.79 5.67 -2.04
N LYS A 56 -7.81 6.33 -1.43
CA LYS A 56 -6.39 6.17 -1.77
C LYS A 56 -5.66 5.56 -0.58
N ALA A 57 -5.13 4.36 -0.76
CA ALA A 57 -4.22 3.72 0.20
C ALA A 57 -2.77 4.01 -0.21
N ASN A 58 -2.06 4.78 0.63
CA ASN A 58 -0.61 4.92 0.53
C ASN A 58 0.02 3.88 1.45
N VAL A 59 0.98 3.12 0.91
CA VAL A 59 1.63 2.01 1.61
C VAL A 59 3.14 2.25 1.57
N ASP A 60 3.81 1.93 2.66
CA ASP A 60 5.27 1.98 2.75
C ASP A 60 5.78 0.86 3.67
N ALA A 61 6.98 0.38 3.39
CA ALA A 61 7.65 -0.62 4.21
C ALA A 61 9.10 -0.24 4.50
N SER A 62 9.55 -0.52 5.71
CA SER A 62 10.96 -0.45 6.09
C SER A 62 11.47 -1.84 6.47
N PHE A 63 12.76 -2.09 6.20
CA PHE A 63 13.40 -3.37 6.47
C PHE A 63 14.80 -3.16 7.04
N LYS A 64 15.11 -3.94 8.09
CA LYS A 64 16.45 -4.03 8.69
C LYS A 64 16.65 -5.41 9.34
N ASP A 65 17.72 -6.09 8.97
CA ASP A 65 18.21 -7.32 9.62
C ASP A 65 17.11 -8.39 9.86
N GLY A 66 16.31 -8.68 8.83
CA GLY A 66 15.24 -9.70 8.91
C GLY A 66 13.94 -9.24 9.59
N SER A 67 13.89 -7.98 10.04
CA SER A 67 12.71 -7.35 10.62
C SER A 67 12.19 -6.27 9.68
N SER A 68 10.87 -6.12 9.63
CA SER A 68 10.23 -5.07 8.84
C SER A 68 9.08 -4.41 9.58
N ALA A 69 8.84 -3.15 9.25
CA ALA A 69 7.64 -2.42 9.63
C ALA A 69 6.89 -2.00 8.38
N PHE A 70 5.58 -2.21 8.36
CA PHE A 70 4.69 -1.76 7.28
C PHE A 70 3.76 -0.69 7.83
N ALA A 71 3.42 0.28 6.98
CA ALA A 71 2.44 1.30 7.31
C ALA A 71 1.50 1.54 6.13
N ILE A 72 0.24 1.80 6.45
CA ILE A 72 -0.80 2.13 5.47
C ILE A 72 -1.53 3.39 5.94
N VAL A 73 -1.74 4.31 5.00
CA VAL A 73 -2.55 5.51 5.17
C VAL A 73 -3.65 5.54 4.13
N VAL A 74 -4.90 5.40 4.58
CA VAL A 74 -6.08 5.47 3.69
C VAL A 74 -6.72 6.84 3.79
N ARG A 75 -6.97 7.46 2.64
CA ARG A 75 -7.53 8.81 2.50
C ARG A 75 -8.78 8.81 1.63
N ASP A 76 -9.73 9.70 1.95
CA ASP A 76 -10.95 9.93 1.16
C ASP A 76 -10.71 10.88 -0.04
N GLU A 77 -11.77 11.16 -0.81
CA GLU A 77 -11.74 12.08 -1.96
C GLU A 77 -11.38 13.53 -1.60
N TYR A 78 -11.44 13.90 -0.31
CA TYR A 78 -11.01 15.21 0.19
C TYR A 78 -9.57 15.18 0.71
N GLY A 79 -8.89 14.03 0.60
CA GLY A 79 -7.53 13.83 1.09
C GLY A 79 -7.44 13.62 2.61
N ARG A 80 -8.56 13.54 3.31
CA ARG A 80 -8.61 13.37 4.76
C ARG A 80 -8.26 11.94 5.10
N VAL A 81 -7.44 11.76 6.13
CA VAL A 81 -7.10 10.43 6.64
C VAL A 81 -8.36 9.82 7.24
N ARG A 82 -8.72 8.62 6.78
CA ARG A 82 -9.86 7.85 7.28
C ARG A 82 -9.41 6.68 8.13
N PHE A 83 -8.24 6.13 7.81
CA PHE A 83 -7.69 4.96 8.48
C PHE A 83 -6.17 4.95 8.39
N LEU A 84 -5.54 4.49 9.48
CA LEU A 84 -4.10 4.29 9.61
C LEU A 84 -3.86 2.93 10.24
N ALA A 85 -2.92 2.17 9.69
CA ALA A 85 -2.47 0.94 10.33
C ALA A 85 -0.97 0.78 10.18
N SER A 86 -0.36 0.13 11.17
CA SER A 86 1.01 -0.36 11.06
C SER A 86 1.13 -1.74 11.68
N LYS A 87 2.09 -2.54 11.19
CA LYS A 87 2.46 -3.80 11.83
C LYS A 87 3.94 -4.09 11.65
N LEU A 88 4.48 -4.90 12.56
CA LEU A 88 5.81 -5.47 12.46
C LEU A 88 5.71 -6.91 11.98
N GLU A 89 6.62 -7.30 11.10
CA GLU A 89 6.71 -8.68 10.61
C GLU A 89 8.16 -9.07 10.34
N ARG A 90 8.44 -10.38 10.34
CA ARG A 90 9.72 -10.89 9.84
C ARG A 90 9.61 -11.20 8.36
N VAL A 91 10.62 -10.75 7.61
CA VAL A 91 10.72 -10.92 6.15
C VAL A 91 12.18 -11.15 5.77
N ALA A 92 12.42 -11.76 4.62
CA ALA A 92 13.77 -12.06 4.15
C ALA A 92 14.42 -10.87 3.41
N SER A 93 13.65 -9.90 2.93
CA SER A 93 14.18 -8.79 2.15
C SER A 93 13.29 -7.53 2.19
N ALA A 94 13.87 -6.38 1.83
CA ALA A 94 13.11 -5.14 1.64
C ALA A 94 12.04 -5.27 0.53
N SER A 95 12.31 -5.98 -0.56
CA SER A 95 11.32 -6.20 -1.62
C SER A 95 10.13 -7.05 -1.13
N GLU A 96 10.38 -8.05 -0.29
CA GLU A 96 9.31 -8.81 0.35
C GLU A 96 8.50 -7.93 1.33
N ALA A 97 9.17 -7.03 2.06
CA ALA A 97 8.53 -6.08 2.96
C ALA A 97 7.51 -5.20 2.21
N GLU A 98 7.92 -4.60 1.08
CA GLU A 98 7.06 -3.77 0.23
C GLU A 98 5.88 -4.56 -0.34
N LEU A 99 6.14 -5.77 -0.85
CA LEU A 99 5.08 -6.62 -1.41
C LEU A 99 4.06 -7.04 -0.33
N LYS A 100 4.53 -7.41 0.86
CA LYS A 100 3.65 -7.76 1.98
C LYS A 100 2.85 -6.57 2.48
N ALA A 101 3.44 -5.37 2.49
CA ALA A 101 2.71 -4.15 2.84
C ALA A 101 1.57 -3.89 1.83
N LEU A 102 1.82 -4.09 0.53
CA LEU A 102 0.79 -3.99 -0.50
C LEU A 102 -0.31 -5.03 -0.32
N VAL A 103 0.04 -6.31 -0.17
CA VAL A 103 -0.94 -7.39 0.05
C VAL A 103 -1.77 -7.10 1.30
N TRP A 104 -1.13 -6.69 2.38
CA TRP A 104 -1.83 -6.35 3.62
C TRP A 104 -2.81 -5.17 3.44
N ALA A 105 -2.45 -4.18 2.62
CA ALA A 105 -3.36 -3.08 2.29
C ALA A 105 -4.59 -3.54 1.50
N LEU A 106 -4.47 -4.61 0.70
CA LEU A 106 -5.61 -5.23 0.02
C LEU A 106 -6.50 -6.00 0.99
N ASP A 107 -5.91 -6.71 1.95
CA ASP A 107 -6.67 -7.49 2.93
C ASP A 107 -7.47 -6.59 3.89
N LEU A 108 -6.97 -5.38 4.14
CA LEU A 108 -7.67 -4.35 4.93
C LEU A 108 -8.68 -3.56 4.11
N ALA A 109 -8.64 -3.70 2.79
CA ALA A 109 -9.47 -2.95 1.87
C ALA A 109 -10.58 -3.81 1.26
#